data_AF-A0A960Y7T7-F1
#
_entry.id   AF-A0A960Y7T7-F1
#
_cell.length_a   1.000
_cell.length_b   1.000
_cell.length_c   1.000
_cell.angle_alpha   90.00
_cell.angle_beta   90.00
_cell.angle_gamma   90.00
#
_symmetry.space_group_name_H-M   'P 1'
#
loop_
_entity.id
_entity.type
_entity.pdbx_description
1 polymer ?
#
loop_
_entity_poly.entity_id
_entity_poly.type
_entity_poly.pdbx_seq_one_letter_code
_entity_poly.pdbx_strand_id
1 'polypeptide(L)'
;MIRFRRSKFFKYRGLPFALCFLVGLLMTVAGPAMGSPESRADKATPAPEPVETKGNGEVLLVSLDGTVNPGSADFFRYALERATAGSYEALVIQLDTPGGLVDSTRDIVQGFLNSTTPVVVYVAPQGARAGSAGVMITLAAHVAAMAPSTNIGAAHPVAGGGQEMDETMTAKITNDTAAWIEGIAEQRGRNKE
;
A
#
# COMPACT_ATOMS: atom_id res chain seq x y z
N MET A 1 9.72 18.24 8.52
CA MET A 1 8.57 18.66 9.36
C MET A 1 7.30 18.37 8.57
N ILE A 2 6.67 17.22 8.78
CA ILE A 2 5.54 16.76 7.96
C ILE A 2 4.28 17.55 8.35
N ARG A 3 3.61 18.19 7.39
CA ARG A 3 2.34 18.91 7.60
C ARG A 3 1.16 18.06 7.14
N PHE A 4 0.21 17.84 8.03
CA PHE A 4 -1.07 17.20 7.72
C PHE A 4 -2.11 18.26 7.36
N ARG A 5 -2.82 18.06 6.24
CA ARG A 5 -3.80 19.05 5.74
C ARG A 5 -5.12 18.40 5.33
N ARG A 6 -6.19 18.70 6.06
CA ARG A 6 -7.58 18.39 5.65
C ARG A 6 -8.08 19.49 4.68
N SER A 7 -8.70 19.13 3.56
CA SER A 7 -9.12 20.13 2.54
C SER A 7 -10.49 19.87 1.89
N LYS A 8 -11.36 20.88 1.95
CA LYS A 8 -12.68 20.95 1.26
C LYS A 8 -12.52 21.41 -0.20
N PHE A 9 -13.58 21.19 -0.99
CA PHE A 9 -13.71 21.44 -2.45
C PHE A 9 -13.38 22.87 -2.94
N PHE A 10 -12.70 22.99 -4.10
CA PHE A 10 -13.08 23.91 -5.18
C PHE A 10 -12.48 23.53 -6.56
N LYS A 11 -12.99 24.14 -7.66
CA LYS A 11 -12.74 23.84 -9.09
C LYS A 11 -11.36 24.31 -9.63
N TYR A 12 -10.88 23.64 -10.68
CA TYR A 12 -9.77 24.07 -11.55
C TYR A 12 -10.17 24.25 -13.02
N ARG A 13 -9.39 25.03 -13.78
CA ARG A 13 -9.47 25.22 -15.25
C ARG A 13 -8.08 25.13 -15.88
N GLY A 14 -7.90 24.27 -16.89
CA GLY A 14 -7.24 24.63 -18.16
C GLY A 14 -5.74 24.31 -18.42
N LEU A 15 -5.54 23.41 -19.40
CA LEU A 15 -4.53 23.44 -20.49
C LEU A 15 -3.04 23.05 -20.20
N PRO A 16 -2.19 22.74 -21.22
CA PRO A 16 -1.54 21.42 -21.28
C PRO A 16 0.00 21.45 -21.47
N PHE A 17 0.64 20.29 -21.34
CA PHE A 17 2.08 20.11 -21.56
C PHE A 17 2.42 19.67 -22.99
N ALA A 18 3.59 20.11 -23.47
CA ALA A 18 4.16 19.78 -24.78
C ALA A 18 5.34 18.79 -24.70
N LEU A 19 5.68 18.23 -25.86
CA LEU A 19 6.52 17.05 -26.11
C LEU A 19 8.01 17.41 -26.39
N CYS A 20 8.95 16.47 -26.20
CA CYS A 20 9.97 16.02 -27.21
C CYS A 20 11.35 15.52 -26.70
N PHE A 21 11.73 14.28 -27.11
CA PHE A 21 13.04 13.76 -27.63
C PHE A 21 14.40 14.02 -26.90
N LEU A 22 15.51 13.25 -27.05
CA LEU A 22 15.81 11.84 -27.43
C LEU A 22 17.37 11.57 -27.37
N VAL A 23 17.81 10.43 -26.83
CA VAL A 23 19.03 9.58 -27.08
C VAL A 23 20.41 10.19 -27.43
N GLY A 24 21.48 9.63 -26.82
CA GLY A 24 22.86 9.61 -27.35
C GLY A 24 23.74 8.49 -26.74
N LEU A 25 24.40 7.68 -27.59
CA LEU A 25 25.22 6.50 -27.25
C LEU A 25 26.52 6.48 -28.07
N LEU A 26 27.69 6.11 -27.52
CA LEU A 26 28.83 5.57 -28.31
C LEU A 26 29.93 4.84 -27.49
N MET A 27 30.78 4.08 -28.19
CA MET A 27 31.93 3.24 -27.73
C MET A 27 33.23 3.68 -28.49
N THR A 28 34.45 3.09 -28.44
CA THR A 28 34.96 1.80 -27.93
C THR A 28 36.52 1.80 -27.79
N VAL A 29 37.07 1.22 -26.70
CA VAL A 29 38.23 0.28 -26.63
C VAL A 29 39.64 0.61 -27.21
N ALA A 30 40.70 0.46 -26.38
CA ALA A 30 41.98 -0.31 -26.58
C ALA A 30 43.02 0.11 -25.50
N GLY A 31 43.61 -0.75 -24.64
CA GLY A 31 44.70 -1.72 -24.88
C GLY A 31 45.55 -1.87 -23.58
N PRO A 32 46.36 -2.93 -23.37
CA PRO A 32 46.69 -3.42 -22.01
C PRO A 32 48.08 -3.07 -21.44
N ALA A 33 48.20 -3.07 -20.11
CA ALA A 33 49.47 -3.11 -19.37
C ALA A 33 49.42 -4.19 -18.27
N MET A 34 50.52 -4.93 -18.10
CA MET A 34 50.61 -6.10 -17.23
C MET A 34 50.98 -5.70 -15.79
N GLY A 35 50.14 -6.04 -14.81
CA GLY A 35 50.34 -5.72 -13.39
C GLY A 35 50.15 -6.94 -12.47
N SER A 36 50.79 -6.90 -11.31
CA SER A 36 50.81 -7.94 -10.27
C SER A 36 49.42 -8.29 -9.70
N PRO A 37 49.24 -9.49 -9.10
CA PRO A 37 47.96 -9.91 -8.53
C PRO A 37 47.66 -9.19 -7.21
N GLU A 38 46.99 -8.03 -7.30
CA GLU A 38 46.39 -7.39 -6.13
C GLU A 38 45.12 -8.11 -5.66
N SER A 39 44.94 -8.09 -4.34
CA SER A 39 43.80 -8.68 -3.62
C SER A 39 42.45 -8.24 -4.21
N ARG A 40 41.67 -9.22 -4.69
CA ARG A 40 40.32 -8.99 -5.22
C ARG A 40 39.31 -8.87 -4.08
N ALA A 41 39.41 -7.78 -3.32
CA ALA A 41 38.32 -7.37 -2.43
C ALA A 41 37.11 -6.97 -3.29
N ASP A 42 35.96 -7.60 -3.06
CA ASP A 42 34.71 -7.24 -3.74
C ASP A 42 34.35 -5.78 -3.45
N LYS A 43 34.49 -4.93 -4.47
CA LYS A 43 33.85 -3.62 -4.47
C LYS A 43 32.37 -3.85 -4.67
N ALA A 44 31.63 -3.95 -3.56
CA ALA A 44 30.18 -3.97 -3.55
C ALA A 44 29.66 -2.85 -4.47
N THR A 45 28.77 -3.21 -5.40
CA THR A 45 28.08 -2.24 -6.25
C THR A 45 27.40 -1.22 -5.33
N PRO A 46 27.63 0.10 -5.52
CA PRO A 46 26.92 1.09 -4.71
C PRO A 46 25.42 0.88 -4.91
N ALA A 47 24.68 0.87 -3.80
CA ALA A 47 23.23 0.82 -3.85
C ALA A 47 22.71 1.97 -4.73
N PRO A 48 21.64 1.77 -5.51
CA PRO A 48 21.06 2.84 -6.32
C PRO A 48 20.74 4.03 -5.40
N GLU A 49 21.25 5.21 -5.75
CA GLU A 49 21.00 6.41 -4.95
C GLU A 49 19.50 6.66 -4.82
N PRO A 50 19.01 7.13 -3.65
CA PRO A 50 17.59 7.40 -3.47
C PRO A 50 17.11 8.40 -4.51
N VAL A 51 16.23 7.97 -5.40
CA VAL A 51 15.56 8.86 -6.34
C VAL A 51 14.66 9.76 -5.50
N GLU A 52 15.08 11.00 -5.25
CA GLU A 52 14.22 12.03 -4.64
C GLU A 52 13.09 12.37 -5.61
N THR A 53 12.02 11.56 -5.59
CA THR A 53 10.72 11.96 -6.13
C THR A 53 10.21 13.08 -5.26
N LYS A 54 10.47 14.31 -5.70
CA LYS A 54 10.12 15.54 -4.98
C LYS A 54 8.61 15.71 -4.92
N GLY A 55 7.98 15.08 -3.94
CA GLY A 55 6.59 15.31 -3.59
C GLY A 55 6.38 16.72 -3.05
N ASN A 56 5.13 17.01 -2.72
CA ASN A 56 4.70 18.32 -2.25
C ASN A 56 5.07 18.60 -0.77
N GLY A 57 5.73 17.66 -0.08
CA GLY A 57 6.06 17.73 1.35
C GLY A 57 4.86 17.59 2.31
N GLU A 58 3.66 17.31 1.79
CA GLU A 58 2.44 17.05 2.54
C GLU A 58 2.07 15.55 2.50
N VAL A 59 1.36 15.10 3.53
CA VAL A 59 0.78 13.74 3.62
C VAL A 59 -0.74 13.87 3.66
N LEU A 60 -1.43 13.12 2.80
CA LEU A 60 -2.89 13.11 2.77
C LEU A 60 -3.41 12.15 3.85
N LEU A 61 -4.14 12.67 4.83
CA LEU A 61 -4.80 11.87 5.86
C LEU A 61 -6.31 11.75 5.57
N VAL A 62 -6.79 10.53 5.45
CA VAL A 62 -8.22 10.18 5.39
C VAL A 62 -8.59 9.23 6.52
N SER A 63 -9.88 9.13 6.83
CA SER A 63 -10.42 8.21 7.82
C SER A 63 -11.36 7.22 7.13
N LEU A 64 -11.19 5.93 7.42
CA LEU A 64 -12.08 4.85 7.00
C LEU A 64 -12.61 4.20 8.28
N ASP A 65 -13.84 4.55 8.62
CA ASP A 65 -14.55 4.18 9.84
C ASP A 65 -15.79 3.34 9.48
N GLY A 66 -15.99 2.24 10.21
CA GLY A 66 -17.13 1.33 10.03
C GLY A 66 -16.88 0.21 9.02
N THR A 67 -17.96 -0.35 8.49
CA THR A 67 -17.95 -1.58 7.68
C THR A 67 -17.32 -1.37 6.30
N VAL A 68 -16.37 -2.23 5.91
CA VAL A 68 -15.81 -2.26 4.55
C VAL A 68 -16.88 -2.69 3.54
N ASN A 69 -17.16 -1.81 2.59
CA ASN A 69 -18.24 -1.93 1.59
C ASN A 69 -17.84 -1.16 0.29
N PRO A 70 -18.64 -1.22 -0.80
CA PRO A 70 -18.28 -0.58 -2.07
C PRO A 70 -18.01 0.92 -1.95
N GLY A 71 -18.81 1.65 -1.16
CA GLY A 71 -18.60 3.08 -0.92
C GLY A 71 -17.29 3.39 -0.18
N SER A 72 -16.82 2.48 0.69
CA SER A 72 -15.50 2.61 1.33
C SER A 72 -14.34 2.33 0.35
N ALA A 73 -14.54 1.41 -0.61
CA ALA A 73 -13.57 1.11 -1.65
C ALA A 73 -13.48 2.28 -2.67
N ASP A 74 -14.63 2.82 -3.11
CA ASP A 74 -14.70 4.03 -3.94
C ASP A 74 -14.05 5.24 -3.25
N PHE A 75 -14.32 5.44 -1.96
CA PHE A 75 -13.68 6.50 -1.18
C PHE A 75 -12.17 6.32 -1.08
N PHE A 76 -11.69 5.09 -0.86
CA PHE A 76 -10.25 4.79 -0.88
C PHE A 76 -9.65 5.08 -2.26
N ARG A 77 -10.26 4.62 -3.35
CA ARG A 77 -9.80 4.90 -4.72
C ARG A 77 -9.69 6.40 -4.97
N TYR A 78 -10.72 7.17 -4.62
CA TYR A 78 -10.72 8.63 -4.73
C TYR A 78 -9.59 9.26 -3.89
N ALA A 79 -9.36 8.79 -2.67
CA ALA A 79 -8.28 9.27 -1.81
C ALA A 79 -6.90 8.97 -2.39
N LEU A 80 -6.72 7.78 -3.01
CA LEU A 80 -5.49 7.38 -3.67
C LEU A 80 -5.20 8.21 -4.92
N GLU A 81 -6.18 8.31 -5.82
CA GLU A 81 -6.09 9.13 -7.03
C GLU A 81 -5.78 10.59 -6.70
N ARG A 82 -6.36 11.13 -5.61
CA ARG A 82 -6.06 12.47 -5.08
C ARG A 82 -4.66 12.59 -4.47
N ALA A 83 -4.16 11.55 -3.81
CA ALA A 83 -2.80 11.53 -3.26
C ALA A 83 -1.76 11.54 -4.39
N THR A 84 -1.95 10.70 -5.42
CA THR A 84 -1.09 10.63 -6.60
C THR A 84 -1.16 11.91 -7.42
N ALA A 85 -2.35 12.40 -7.77
CA ALA A 85 -2.51 13.62 -8.58
C ALA A 85 -2.05 14.90 -7.87
N GLY A 86 -2.07 14.93 -6.53
CA GLY A 86 -1.52 16.03 -5.74
C GLY A 86 -0.02 15.93 -5.47
N SER A 87 0.64 14.85 -5.88
CA SER A 87 2.04 14.52 -5.53
C SER A 87 2.30 14.52 -4.02
N TYR A 88 1.39 13.95 -3.23
CA TYR A 88 1.58 13.75 -1.78
C TYR A 88 2.64 12.67 -1.53
N GLU A 89 3.45 12.85 -0.48
CA GLU A 89 4.50 11.88 -0.09
C GLU A 89 3.92 10.51 0.30
N ALA A 90 2.71 10.52 0.89
CA ALA A 90 1.97 9.33 1.25
C ALA A 90 0.46 9.62 1.39
N LEU A 91 -0.34 8.55 1.27
CA LEU A 91 -1.71 8.47 1.76
C LEU A 91 -1.70 7.74 3.11
N VAL A 92 -2.16 8.39 4.18
CA VAL A 92 -2.44 7.75 5.47
C VAL A 92 -3.94 7.49 5.57
N ILE A 93 -4.30 6.23 5.78
CA ILE A 93 -5.66 5.80 6.09
C ILE A 93 -5.70 5.53 7.60
N GLN A 94 -6.35 6.42 8.33
CA GLN A 94 -6.76 6.12 9.70
C GLN A 94 -7.91 5.11 9.64
N LEU A 95 -7.74 3.95 10.27
CA LEU A 95 -8.66 2.80 10.18
C LEU A 95 -9.29 2.48 11.54
N ASP A 96 -10.62 2.36 11.55
CA ASP A 96 -11.37 1.64 12.58
C ASP A 96 -12.49 0.84 11.90
N THR A 97 -12.39 -0.49 11.89
CA THR A 97 -13.35 -1.34 11.18
C THR A 97 -13.63 -2.66 11.90
N PRO A 98 -14.91 -3.09 12.01
CA PRO A 98 -15.24 -4.44 12.43
C PRO A 98 -14.92 -5.50 11.37
N GLY A 99 -14.74 -5.11 10.10
CA GLY A 99 -14.76 -6.00 8.96
C GLY A 99 -15.66 -5.51 7.84
N GLY A 100 -15.95 -6.38 6.87
CA GLY A 100 -16.87 -6.08 5.77
C GLY A 100 -16.76 -7.07 4.62
N LEU A 101 -17.17 -6.64 3.43
CA LEU A 101 -17.25 -7.49 2.24
C LEU A 101 -15.87 -7.84 1.69
N VAL A 102 -15.65 -9.12 1.37
CA VAL A 102 -14.38 -9.62 0.82
C VAL A 102 -14.03 -8.94 -0.49
N ASP A 103 -14.99 -8.72 -1.39
CA ASP A 103 -14.75 -8.08 -2.69
C ASP A 103 -14.25 -6.64 -2.53
N SER A 104 -14.95 -5.82 -1.73
CA SER A 104 -14.51 -4.45 -1.42
C SER A 104 -13.16 -4.41 -0.69
N THR A 105 -12.84 -5.45 0.08
CA THR A 105 -11.53 -5.61 0.72
C THR A 105 -10.45 -5.92 -0.33
N ARG A 106 -10.75 -6.79 -1.29
CA ARG A 106 -9.87 -7.12 -2.44
C ARG A 106 -9.64 -5.91 -3.32
N ASP A 107 -10.64 -5.08 -3.60
CA ASP A 107 -10.51 -3.85 -4.38
C ASP A 107 -9.53 -2.86 -3.71
N ILE A 108 -9.66 -2.67 -2.39
CA ILE A 108 -8.75 -1.81 -1.60
C ILE A 108 -7.32 -2.37 -1.65
N VAL A 109 -7.15 -3.67 -1.38
CA VAL A 109 -5.85 -4.35 -1.43
C VAL A 109 -5.21 -4.26 -2.82
N GLN A 110 -5.97 -4.46 -3.91
CA GLN A 110 -5.46 -4.30 -5.27
C GLN A 110 -4.97 -2.87 -5.52
N GLY A 111 -5.69 -1.84 -5.04
CA GLY A 111 -5.20 -0.46 -5.10
C GLY A 111 -3.91 -0.24 -4.30
N PHE A 112 -3.72 -0.93 -3.17
CA PHE A 112 -2.47 -0.86 -2.40
C PHE A 112 -1.29 -1.51 -3.14
N LEU A 113 -1.53 -2.63 -3.84
CA LEU A 113 -0.47 -3.35 -4.57
C LEU A 113 -0.07 -2.65 -5.87
N ASN A 114 -0.99 -1.91 -6.50
CA ASN A 114 -0.75 -1.16 -7.74
C ASN A 114 -0.41 0.32 -7.53
N SER A 115 -0.30 0.79 -6.28
CA SER A 115 -0.06 2.22 -6.01
C SER A 115 1.38 2.65 -6.25
N THR A 116 1.55 3.79 -6.92
CA THR A 116 2.83 4.53 -6.96
C THR A 116 3.01 5.48 -5.77
N THR A 117 1.93 5.83 -5.07
CA THR A 117 1.97 6.63 -3.83
C THR A 117 1.99 5.70 -2.61
N PRO A 118 2.96 5.82 -1.68
CA PRO A 118 2.98 5.01 -0.47
C PRO A 118 1.68 5.12 0.34
N VAL A 119 1.05 3.98 0.63
CA VAL A 119 -0.16 3.89 1.47
C VAL A 119 0.20 3.35 2.85
N VAL A 120 -0.06 4.15 3.87
CA VAL A 120 0.10 3.84 5.29
C VAL A 120 -1.27 3.55 5.89
N VAL A 121 -1.42 2.43 6.60
CA VAL A 121 -2.60 2.17 7.44
C VAL A 121 -2.24 2.44 8.89
N TYR A 122 -3.06 3.26 9.55
CA TYR A 122 -2.91 3.60 10.97
C TYR A 122 -4.20 3.23 11.72
N VAL A 123 -4.17 2.13 12.48
CA VAL A 123 -5.31 1.70 13.29
C VAL A 123 -5.44 2.65 14.49
N ALA A 124 -6.46 3.51 14.48
CA ALA A 124 -6.62 4.60 15.45
C ALA A 124 -8.04 5.22 15.39
N PRO A 125 -8.57 5.81 16.47
CA PRO A 125 -7.90 6.20 17.73
C PRO A 125 -7.65 5.02 18.69
N GLN A 126 -7.20 5.30 19.93
CA GLN A 126 -7.16 4.27 20.98
C GLN A 126 -8.56 3.65 21.15
N GLY A 127 -8.64 2.32 21.28
CA GLY A 127 -9.89 1.56 21.26
C GLY A 127 -10.38 1.13 19.87
N ALA A 128 -9.83 1.67 18.78
CA ALA A 128 -10.12 1.23 17.42
C ALA A 128 -9.64 -0.20 17.14
N ARG A 129 -10.16 -0.79 16.06
CA ARG A 129 -9.81 -2.14 15.62
C ARG A 129 -9.59 -2.26 14.12
N ALA A 130 -8.73 -3.20 13.75
CA ALA A 130 -8.63 -3.75 12.40
C ALA A 130 -9.19 -5.19 12.43
N GLY A 131 -10.51 -5.30 12.53
CA GLY A 131 -11.22 -6.59 12.56
C GLY A 131 -11.49 -7.12 11.15
N SER A 132 -11.42 -8.45 10.97
CA SER A 132 -11.76 -9.14 9.72
C SER A 132 -11.08 -8.49 8.50
N ALA A 133 -11.83 -7.92 7.54
CA ALA A 133 -11.32 -7.13 6.41
C ALA A 133 -10.20 -6.13 6.76
N GLY A 134 -10.26 -5.51 7.95
CA GLY A 134 -9.25 -4.59 8.44
C GLY A 134 -7.86 -5.23 8.58
N VAL A 135 -7.78 -6.54 8.87
CA VAL A 135 -6.54 -7.31 8.89
C VAL A 135 -5.92 -7.33 7.50
N MET A 136 -6.68 -7.71 6.47
CA MET A 136 -6.17 -7.80 5.09
C MET A 136 -5.76 -6.44 4.54
N ILE A 137 -6.54 -5.38 4.80
CA ILE A 137 -6.19 -4.00 4.45
C ILE A 137 -4.89 -3.59 5.15
N THR A 138 -4.78 -3.81 6.46
CA THR A 138 -3.57 -3.44 7.22
C THR A 138 -2.34 -4.22 6.72
N LEU A 139 -2.48 -5.53 6.49
CA LEU A 139 -1.40 -6.40 6.00
C LEU A 139 -0.98 -6.12 4.55
N ALA A 140 -1.86 -5.55 3.71
CA ALA A 140 -1.48 -5.09 2.36
C ALA A 140 -0.77 -3.73 2.34
N ALA A 141 -0.85 -2.93 3.41
CA ALA A 141 -0.31 -1.57 3.44
C ALA A 141 1.22 -1.53 3.24
N HIS A 142 1.76 -0.44 2.72
CA HIS A 142 3.22 -0.26 2.61
C HIS A 142 3.83 -0.13 4.01
N VAL A 143 3.19 0.66 4.87
CA VAL A 143 3.50 0.77 6.30
C VAL A 143 2.21 0.53 7.08
N ALA A 144 2.30 -0.28 8.13
CA ALA A 144 1.24 -0.50 9.09
C ALA A 144 1.67 0.07 10.44
N ALA A 145 0.80 0.84 11.09
CA ALA A 145 0.99 1.39 12.41
C ALA A 145 -0.30 1.24 13.24
N MET A 146 -0.17 1.19 14.55
CA MET A 146 -1.30 1.01 15.47
C MET A 146 -1.16 1.98 16.64
N ALA A 147 -2.26 2.63 17.04
CA ALA A 147 -2.29 3.39 18.28
C ALA A 147 -2.24 2.44 19.49
N PRO A 148 -1.76 2.90 20.66
CA PRO A 148 -1.87 2.13 21.90
C PRO A 148 -3.32 1.70 22.16
N SER A 149 -3.50 0.51 22.75
CA SER A 149 -4.83 -0.05 23.07
C SER A 149 -5.78 -0.16 21.86
N THR A 150 -5.24 -0.49 20.69
CA THR A 150 -6.01 -0.97 19.53
C THR A 150 -5.78 -2.46 19.31
N ASN A 151 -6.62 -3.12 18.50
CA ASN A 151 -6.44 -4.54 18.16
C ASN A 151 -6.52 -4.81 16.65
N ILE A 152 -6.01 -5.98 16.24
CA ILE A 152 -6.04 -6.50 14.88
C ILE A 152 -6.27 -8.02 14.96
N GLY A 153 -7.15 -8.56 14.13
CA GLY A 153 -7.46 -10.00 14.14
C GLY A 153 -8.90 -10.32 13.72
N ALA A 154 -9.39 -11.49 14.14
CA ALA A 154 -10.70 -12.03 13.75
C ALA A 154 -10.90 -12.09 12.22
N ALA A 155 -9.88 -12.58 11.51
CA ALA A 155 -9.82 -12.67 10.04
C ALA A 155 -10.57 -13.86 9.43
N HIS A 156 -11.27 -14.67 10.22
CA HIS A 156 -11.96 -15.86 9.72
C HIS A 156 -13.15 -15.46 8.83
N PRO A 157 -13.26 -15.98 7.59
CA PRO A 157 -14.37 -15.66 6.70
C PRO A 157 -15.67 -16.33 7.19
N VAL A 158 -16.79 -15.63 7.01
CA VAL A 158 -18.13 -16.11 7.38
C VAL A 158 -19.15 -15.77 6.30
N ALA A 159 -20.26 -16.50 6.25
CA ALA A 159 -21.33 -16.21 5.32
C ALA A 159 -22.02 -14.87 5.62
N GLY A 160 -22.50 -14.21 4.56
CA GLY A 160 -23.38 -13.05 4.71
C GLY A 160 -24.69 -13.43 5.41
N GLY A 161 -25.17 -12.58 6.32
CA GLY A 161 -26.48 -12.75 6.97
C GLY A 161 -26.57 -13.89 7.98
N GLY A 162 -25.45 -14.41 8.49
CA GLY A 162 -25.44 -15.44 9.53
C GLY A 162 -26.02 -16.78 9.09
N GLN A 163 -25.97 -17.08 7.80
CA GLN A 163 -26.33 -18.40 7.27
C GLN A 163 -25.21 -19.39 7.54
N GLU A 164 -25.56 -20.61 7.94
CA GLU A 164 -24.58 -21.70 8.03
C GLU A 164 -24.12 -22.11 6.62
N MET A 165 -22.82 -22.36 6.48
CA MET A 165 -22.21 -22.87 5.25
C MET A 165 -21.84 -24.34 5.40
N ASP A 166 -21.98 -25.10 4.32
CA ASP A 166 -21.43 -26.45 4.23
C ASP A 166 -19.93 -26.47 4.54
N GLU A 167 -19.49 -27.47 5.31
CA GLU A 167 -18.10 -27.61 5.76
C GLU A 167 -17.10 -27.55 4.60
N THR A 168 -17.44 -28.14 3.44
CA THR A 168 -16.60 -28.13 2.24
C THR A 168 -16.43 -26.72 1.69
N MET A 169 -17.48 -25.90 1.75
CA MET A 169 -17.44 -24.51 1.28
C MET A 169 -16.69 -23.62 2.28
N THR A 170 -16.90 -23.82 3.58
CA THR A 170 -16.16 -23.12 4.65
C THR A 170 -14.66 -23.41 4.55
N ALA A 171 -14.28 -24.66 4.34
CA ALA A 171 -12.88 -25.06 4.12
C ALA A 171 -12.27 -24.41 2.86
N LYS A 172 -13.01 -24.38 1.74
CA LYS A 172 -12.56 -23.73 0.50
C LYS A 172 -12.33 -22.22 0.67
N ILE A 173 -13.27 -21.50 1.26
CA ILE A 173 -13.14 -20.05 1.46
C ILE A 173 -12.05 -19.73 2.49
N THR A 174 -11.92 -20.55 3.55
CA THR A 174 -10.83 -20.40 4.54
C THR A 174 -9.46 -20.58 3.89
N ASN A 175 -9.27 -21.64 3.08
CA ASN A 175 -8.00 -21.91 2.40
C ASN A 175 -7.66 -20.84 1.33
N ASP A 176 -8.65 -20.37 0.55
CA ASP A 176 -8.48 -19.26 -0.40
C ASP A 176 -8.08 -17.96 0.32
N THR A 177 -8.72 -17.66 1.44
CA THR A 177 -8.44 -16.46 2.24
C THR A 177 -7.05 -16.55 2.89
N ALA A 178 -6.67 -17.73 3.41
CA ALA A 178 -5.36 -17.98 4.00
C ALA A 178 -4.24 -17.82 2.95
N ALA A 179 -4.32 -18.53 1.83
CA ALA A 179 -3.33 -18.43 0.74
C ALA A 179 -3.22 -16.99 0.20
N TRP A 180 -4.34 -16.27 0.09
CA TRP A 180 -4.35 -14.86 -0.31
C TRP A 180 -3.63 -13.96 0.69
N ILE A 181 -3.88 -14.10 2.00
CA ILE A 181 -3.27 -13.23 3.00
C ILE A 181 -1.80 -13.58 3.29
N GLU A 182 -1.41 -14.85 3.20
CA GLU A 182 -0.01 -15.30 3.26
C GLU A 182 0.81 -14.69 2.13
N GLY A 183 0.30 -14.71 0.88
CA GLY A 183 0.98 -14.10 -0.27
C GLY A 183 1.16 -12.58 -0.13
N ILE A 184 0.17 -11.89 0.44
CA ILE A 184 0.28 -10.46 0.79
C ILE A 184 1.33 -10.23 1.87
N ALA A 185 1.33 -11.04 2.93
CA ALA A 185 2.28 -10.93 4.03
C ALA A 185 3.72 -11.14 3.53
N GLU A 186 3.95 -12.18 2.72
CA GLU A 186 5.25 -12.45 2.08
C GLU A 186 5.70 -11.28 1.19
N GLN A 187 4.82 -10.78 0.30
CA GLN A 187 5.13 -9.64 -0.57
C GLN A 187 5.48 -8.36 0.22
N ARG A 188 4.93 -8.19 1.43
CA ARG A 188 5.21 -7.05 2.31
C ARG A 188 6.28 -7.32 3.38
N GLY A 189 6.92 -8.49 3.37
CA GLY A 189 7.94 -8.87 4.36
C GLY A 189 7.42 -8.98 5.80
N ARG A 190 6.19 -9.46 5.97
CA ARG A 190 5.47 -9.57 7.25
C ARG A 190 5.37 -11.03 7.70
N ASN A 191 5.11 -11.25 8.98
CA ASN A 191 4.87 -12.60 9.47
C ASN A 191 3.61 -13.20 8.82
N LYS A 192 3.70 -14.48 8.48
CA LYS A 192 2.63 -15.29 7.88
C LYS A 192 2.07 -16.35 8.85
N GLU A 193 2.73 -16.54 10.00
CA GLU A 193 2.35 -17.44 11.10
C GLU A 193 1.55 -16.71 12.19
#